data_AF-A0AA35YWA3-F1
#
_entry.id   AF-A0AA35YWA3-F1
#
_cell.length_a   1.000
_cell.length_b   1.000
_cell.length_c   1.000
_cell.angle_alpha   90.00
_cell.angle_beta   90.00
_cell.angle_gamma   90.00
#
_symmetry.space_group_name_H-M   'P 1'
#
loop_
_entity.id
_entity.type
_entity.pdbx_description
1 polymer ?
#
loop_
_entity_poly.entity_id
_entity_poly.type
_entity_poly.pdbx_seq_one_letter_code
_entity_poly.pdbx_strand_id
1 'polypeptide(L)'
;MQTHSNISITQESINPREQIQFLVESDNAIPYNEVSMASITIVSVSPYFHRFHKIQILHKDIPLQIRCDSMRIRFGLSTKYLDHAGRPLLSFVVDANSPNLCDLLDACDNITKRFIGFDCNSEWRPLVNRMFYDSPTIRLNLRTEHGDSRGWMTEIYQKESSSSSSSSLSTPQLVSNSSYDVAELDWLFCPGGFVDANLCLEPYNYPGNAGIRLVAKKLIVHY
;
A
#
# COMPACT_ATOMS: atom_id res chain seq x y z
N MET A 1 28.89 -20.69 54.75
CA MET A 1 27.85 -21.36 53.94
C MET A 1 27.07 -20.27 53.22
N GLN A 2 27.39 -20.08 51.94
CA GLN A 2 26.78 -19.10 51.05
C GLN A 2 25.48 -19.68 50.48
N THR A 3 24.38 -18.95 50.59
CA THR A 3 23.11 -19.27 49.91
C THR A 3 23.07 -18.53 48.58
N HIS A 4 23.29 -19.28 47.49
CA HIS A 4 23.05 -18.83 46.13
C HIS A 4 21.55 -18.79 45.85
N SER A 5 21.00 -17.60 45.61
CA SER A 5 19.67 -17.42 45.03
C SER A 5 19.79 -17.49 43.51
N ASN A 6 19.31 -18.59 42.93
CA ASN A 6 19.18 -18.79 41.49
C ASN A 6 18.11 -17.85 40.92
N ILE A 7 18.49 -17.03 39.95
CA ILE A 7 17.57 -16.24 39.13
C ILE A 7 17.06 -17.18 38.02
N SER A 8 15.79 -17.56 38.11
CA SER A 8 15.10 -18.25 37.01
C SER A 8 14.77 -17.22 35.93
N ILE A 9 15.51 -17.27 34.81
CA ILE A 9 15.19 -16.52 33.60
C ILE A 9 14.00 -17.22 32.95
N THR A 10 12.81 -16.66 33.12
CA THR A 10 11.62 -17.04 32.36
C THR A 10 11.88 -16.64 30.90
N GLN A 11 12.10 -17.62 30.03
CA GLN A 11 12.03 -17.39 28.58
C GLN A 11 10.57 -17.06 28.25
N GLU A 12 10.26 -15.78 28.07
CA GLU A 12 9.01 -15.36 27.45
C GLU A 12 8.94 -15.95 26.05
N SER A 13 8.04 -16.91 25.85
CA SER A 13 7.76 -17.46 24.54
C SER A 13 7.06 -16.39 23.72
N ILE A 14 7.77 -15.83 22.75
CA ILE A 14 7.24 -14.86 21.79
C ILE A 14 6.06 -15.52 21.06
N ASN A 15 4.91 -14.86 21.10
CA ASN A 15 3.65 -15.35 20.56
C ASN A 15 3.73 -15.43 19.02
N PRO A 16 3.48 -16.59 18.39
CA PRO A 16 3.48 -16.72 16.93
C PRO A 16 2.42 -15.85 16.22
N ARG A 17 1.45 -15.28 16.95
CA ARG A 17 0.51 -14.29 16.40
C ARG A 17 1.13 -12.91 16.14
N GLU A 18 2.19 -12.55 16.85
CA GLU A 18 2.89 -11.27 16.62
C GLU A 18 3.84 -11.34 15.42
N GLN A 19 4.28 -12.55 15.03
CA GLN A 19 5.07 -12.77 13.81
C GLN A 19 4.27 -12.52 12.52
N ILE A 20 2.93 -12.61 12.55
CA ILE A 20 2.09 -12.34 11.37
C ILE A 20 1.79 -10.84 11.23
N GLN A 21 1.99 -10.06 12.31
CA GLN A 21 1.73 -8.62 12.32
C GLN A 21 2.95 -7.78 11.87
N PHE A 22 4.16 -8.35 11.87
CA PHE A 22 5.38 -7.68 11.45
C PHE A 22 6.30 -8.63 10.68
N LEU A 23 5.99 -8.90 9.41
CA LEU A 23 7.06 -9.15 8.45
C LEU A 23 7.67 -7.78 8.10
N VAL A 24 8.58 -7.40 8.98
CA VAL A 24 9.69 -6.47 8.86
C VAL A 24 10.06 -6.15 7.41
N GLU A 25 9.97 -4.86 7.10
CA GLU A 25 11.00 -4.06 6.41
C GLU A 25 11.96 -4.86 5.52
N SER A 26 11.66 -4.83 4.24
CA SER A 26 12.70 -4.78 3.22
C SER A 26 12.09 -4.12 1.99
N ASP A 27 12.89 -3.35 1.27
CA ASP A 27 12.58 -2.69 -0.01
C ASP A 27 12.36 -3.75 -1.12
N ASN A 28 11.58 -4.81 -0.84
CA ASN A 28 11.28 -5.95 -1.71
C ASN A 28 10.23 -5.61 -2.77
N ALA A 29 9.91 -4.33 -2.94
CA ALA A 29 9.00 -3.89 -3.98
C ALA A 29 9.65 -4.14 -5.35
N ILE A 30 9.05 -5.05 -6.10
CA ILE A 30 9.56 -5.44 -7.42
C ILE A 30 9.14 -4.35 -8.41
N PRO A 31 10.02 -3.86 -9.29
CA PRO A 31 9.62 -2.98 -10.38
C PRO A 31 8.44 -3.60 -11.14
N TYR A 32 7.37 -2.84 -11.38
CA TYR A 32 6.14 -3.41 -11.95
C TYR A 32 6.38 -4.17 -13.28
N ASN A 33 7.38 -3.76 -14.05
CA ASN A 33 7.77 -4.38 -15.31
C ASN A 33 8.54 -5.71 -15.16
N GLU A 34 9.03 -6.04 -13.97
CA GLU A 34 9.71 -7.31 -13.65
C GLU A 34 8.74 -8.34 -13.04
N VAL A 35 7.50 -7.94 -12.76
CA VAL A 35 6.47 -8.83 -12.22
C VAL A 35 5.93 -9.74 -13.33
N SER A 36 6.37 -10.99 -13.34
CA SER A 36 5.76 -12.05 -14.16
C SER A 36 4.31 -12.31 -13.75
N MET A 37 3.37 -11.98 -14.63
CA MET A 37 1.93 -12.22 -14.41
C MET A 37 1.60 -13.71 -14.23
N ALA A 38 2.37 -14.61 -14.86
CA ALA A 38 2.20 -16.06 -14.73
C ALA A 38 2.59 -16.59 -13.34
N SER A 39 3.35 -15.81 -12.56
CA SER A 39 3.79 -16.17 -11.21
C SER A 39 2.92 -15.54 -10.12
N ILE A 40 1.82 -14.89 -10.49
CA ILE A 40 0.86 -14.30 -9.55
C ILE A 40 -0.08 -15.39 -9.05
N THR A 41 -0.15 -15.55 -7.74
CA THR A 41 -1.05 -16.51 -7.08
C THR A 41 -1.85 -15.82 -5.99
N ILE A 42 -2.92 -16.47 -5.55
CA ILE A 42 -3.81 -15.94 -4.52
C ILE A 42 -4.01 -16.99 -3.43
N VAL A 43 -3.86 -16.57 -2.17
CA VAL A 43 -4.02 -17.43 -1.00
C VAL A 43 -5.03 -16.85 -0.01
N SER A 44 -5.71 -17.74 0.71
CA SER A 44 -6.54 -17.38 1.85
C SER A 44 -5.72 -17.46 3.14
N VAL A 45 -5.67 -16.38 3.92
CA VAL A 45 -4.78 -16.18 5.06
C VAL A 45 -5.47 -16.45 6.42
N SER A 46 -6.77 -16.79 6.44
CA SER A 46 -7.47 -17.06 7.70
C SER A 46 -8.60 -18.09 7.56
N PRO A 47 -8.76 -19.00 8.53
CA PRO A 47 -9.94 -19.85 8.61
C PRO A 47 -11.10 -19.01 9.18
N TYR A 48 -12.07 -18.65 8.34
CA TYR A 48 -13.51 -18.48 8.64
C TYR A 48 -14.00 -17.70 9.88
N PHE A 49 -13.17 -16.96 10.62
CA PHE A 49 -13.66 -16.33 11.87
C PHE A 49 -14.49 -15.06 11.66
N HIS A 50 -14.51 -14.49 10.47
CA HIS A 50 -15.47 -13.48 10.02
C HIS A 50 -15.93 -13.89 8.61
N ARG A 51 -17.15 -13.52 8.18
CA ARG A 51 -17.78 -13.92 6.90
C ARG A 51 -17.01 -13.54 5.62
N PHE A 52 -15.77 -13.11 5.73
CA PHE A 52 -14.91 -12.69 4.64
C PHE A 52 -13.53 -13.31 4.78
N HIS A 53 -13.09 -14.04 3.75
CA HIS A 53 -11.74 -14.54 3.65
C HIS A 53 -10.76 -13.38 3.57
N LYS A 54 -9.78 -13.33 4.48
CA LYS A 54 -8.62 -12.46 4.30
C LYS A 54 -7.78 -13.06 3.18
N ILE A 55 -7.75 -12.42 2.03
CA ILE A 55 -7.05 -12.91 0.83
C ILE A 55 -5.77 -12.11 0.65
N GLN A 56 -4.73 -12.77 0.14
CA GLN A 56 -3.47 -12.14 -0.19
C GLN A 56 -3.03 -12.54 -1.60
N ILE A 57 -2.58 -11.53 -2.36
CA ILE A 57 -2.02 -11.69 -3.69
C ILE A 57 -0.51 -11.85 -3.52
N LEU A 58 0.04 -12.91 -4.12
CA LEU A 58 1.45 -13.26 -4.03
C LEU A 58 2.11 -13.20 -5.41
N HIS A 59 3.42 -13.00 -5.43
CA HIS A 59 4.29 -13.25 -6.57
C HIS A 59 5.46 -14.11 -6.11
N LYS A 60 5.63 -15.28 -6.74
CA LYS A 60 6.65 -16.27 -6.32
C LYS A 60 6.57 -16.56 -4.81
N ASP A 61 5.36 -16.79 -4.32
CA ASP A 61 5.03 -17.13 -2.92
C ASP A 61 5.29 -16.02 -1.88
N ILE A 62 5.60 -14.79 -2.31
CA ILE A 62 5.82 -13.63 -1.45
C ILE A 62 4.68 -12.62 -1.67
N PRO A 63 4.18 -11.90 -0.63
CA PRO A 63 3.17 -10.86 -0.81
C PRO A 63 3.57 -9.86 -1.89
N LEU A 64 2.72 -9.71 -2.91
CA LEU A 64 3.03 -8.87 -4.06
C LEU A 64 3.11 -7.40 -3.62
N GLN A 65 4.32 -6.85 -3.78
CA GLN A 65 4.59 -5.43 -3.66
C GLN A 65 5.21 -4.94 -4.96
N ILE A 66 4.64 -3.87 -5.52
CA ILE A 66 5.10 -3.32 -6.80
C ILE A 66 5.69 -1.94 -6.57
N ARG A 67 6.80 -1.67 -7.25
CA ARG A 67 7.43 -0.35 -7.32
C ARG A 67 7.04 0.32 -8.63
N CYS A 68 6.50 1.52 -8.52
CA CYS A 68 6.14 2.38 -9.66
C CYS A 68 6.90 3.69 -9.54
N ASP A 69 7.59 4.09 -10.60
CA ASP A 69 8.42 5.29 -10.61
C ASP A 69 7.75 6.40 -11.42
N SER A 70 7.95 7.65 -11.01
CA SER A 70 7.58 8.88 -11.71
C SER A 70 6.10 8.94 -12.12
N MET A 71 5.21 8.56 -11.21
CA MET A 71 3.77 8.62 -11.41
C MET A 71 3.26 10.06 -11.31
N ARG A 72 2.54 10.54 -12.32
CA ARG A 72 2.01 11.91 -12.31
C ARG A 72 0.73 11.98 -11.47
N ILE A 73 0.66 12.90 -10.53
CA ILE A 73 -0.52 13.16 -9.71
C ILE A 73 -1.58 13.88 -10.55
N ARG A 74 -2.76 13.26 -10.68
CA ARG A 74 -3.92 13.78 -11.40
C ARG A 74 -4.88 14.52 -10.48
N PHE A 75 -5.21 13.88 -9.36
CA PHE A 75 -6.06 14.46 -8.32
C PHE A 75 -5.34 14.31 -7.00
N GLY A 76 -5.27 15.40 -6.23
CA GLY A 76 -4.58 15.42 -4.95
C GLY A 76 -5.29 14.62 -3.86
N LEU A 77 -4.91 14.87 -2.61
CA LEU A 77 -5.44 14.12 -1.49
C LEU A 77 -6.96 14.27 -1.33
N SER A 78 -7.57 13.18 -0.94
CA SER A 78 -9.00 13.05 -0.74
C SER A 78 -9.27 12.31 0.56
N THR A 79 -10.13 12.91 1.38
CA THR A 79 -10.68 12.35 2.63
C THR A 79 -12.08 11.75 2.44
N LYS A 80 -12.53 11.57 1.19
CA LYS A 80 -13.90 11.19 0.86
C LYS A 80 -14.34 9.86 1.48
N TYR A 81 -13.40 8.92 1.61
CA TYR A 81 -13.67 7.60 2.13
C TYR A 81 -13.33 7.55 3.61
N LEU A 82 -14.11 6.80 4.38
CA LEU A 82 -13.87 6.57 5.79
C LEU A 82 -13.54 5.08 6.02
N ASP A 83 -12.71 4.80 7.01
CA ASP A 83 -12.50 3.44 7.50
C ASP A 83 -13.66 2.96 8.39
N HIS A 84 -13.57 1.72 8.88
CA HIS A 84 -14.59 1.14 9.76
C HIS A 84 -14.74 1.87 11.11
N ALA A 85 -13.75 2.67 11.51
CA ALA A 85 -13.79 3.50 12.71
C ALA A 85 -14.25 4.94 12.41
N GLY A 86 -14.67 5.23 11.17
CA GLY A 86 -15.11 6.56 10.74
C GLY A 86 -13.97 7.55 10.49
N ARG A 87 -12.72 7.08 10.44
CA ARG A 87 -11.53 7.92 10.22
C ARG A 87 -11.32 8.13 8.71
N PRO A 88 -10.87 9.31 8.27
CA PRO A 88 -10.58 9.55 6.86
C PRO A 88 -9.52 8.58 6.31
N LEU A 89 -9.87 7.88 5.24
CA LEU A 89 -8.96 7.10 4.42
C LEU A 89 -8.42 8.02 3.33
N LEU A 90 -7.19 8.50 3.54
CA LEU A 90 -6.51 9.35 2.58
C LEU A 90 -6.21 8.57 1.31
N SER A 91 -6.56 9.17 0.18
CA SER A 91 -6.20 8.67 -1.14
C SER A 91 -5.97 9.79 -2.12
N PHE A 92 -5.15 9.56 -3.12
CA PHE A 92 -4.96 10.46 -4.25
C PHE A 92 -4.95 9.63 -5.55
N VAL A 93 -5.01 10.30 -6.69
CA VAL A 93 -5.10 9.64 -7.99
C VAL A 93 -3.91 10.03 -8.85
N VAL A 94 -3.33 9.03 -9.48
CA VAL A 94 -2.19 9.18 -10.39
C VAL A 94 -2.51 8.60 -11.76
N ASP A 95 -1.79 9.07 -12.77
CA ASP A 95 -1.79 8.47 -14.10
C ASP A 95 -1.12 7.09 -14.07
N ALA A 96 -1.74 6.11 -14.73
CA ALA A 96 -1.09 4.84 -15.02
C ALA A 96 -0.20 5.02 -16.27
N ASN A 97 1.03 5.46 -16.03
CA ASN A 97 1.98 5.91 -17.06
C ASN A 97 2.47 4.84 -18.06
N SER A 98 2.02 3.58 -17.93
CA SER A 98 2.49 2.47 -18.76
C SER A 98 1.36 1.44 -19.03
N PRO A 99 1.20 0.97 -20.29
CA PRO A 99 0.30 -0.14 -20.61
C PRO A 99 0.62 -1.41 -19.81
N ASN A 100 1.91 -1.72 -19.59
CA ASN A 100 2.33 -2.90 -18.83
C ASN A 100 1.86 -2.84 -17.37
N LEU A 101 1.89 -1.65 -16.75
CA LEU A 101 1.31 -1.47 -15.42
C LEU A 101 -0.21 -1.73 -15.44
N CYS A 102 -0.91 -1.23 -16.47
CA CYS A 102 -2.34 -1.46 -16.60
C CYS A 102 -2.66 -2.95 -16.77
N ASP A 103 -1.93 -3.65 -17.64
CA ASP A 103 -2.10 -5.08 -17.90
C ASP A 103 -1.81 -5.92 -16.65
N LEU A 104 -0.78 -5.57 -15.88
CA LEU A 104 -0.47 -6.20 -14.60
C LEU A 104 -1.60 -6.05 -13.60
N LEU A 105 -2.13 -4.83 -13.44
CA LEU A 105 -3.22 -4.56 -12.51
C LEU A 105 -4.52 -5.24 -12.96
N ASP A 106 -4.82 -5.27 -14.26
CA ASP A 106 -5.95 -6.01 -14.81
C ASP A 106 -5.79 -7.53 -14.61
N ALA A 107 -4.57 -8.07 -14.72
CA ALA A 107 -4.30 -9.48 -14.43
C ALA A 107 -4.57 -9.79 -12.96
N CYS A 108 -4.09 -8.96 -12.02
CA CYS A 108 -4.39 -9.07 -10.60
C CYS A 108 -5.91 -9.02 -10.32
N ASP A 109 -6.62 -8.07 -10.94
CA ASP A 109 -8.08 -7.95 -10.83
C ASP A 109 -8.79 -9.21 -11.31
N ASN A 110 -8.42 -9.72 -12.48
CA ASN A 110 -9.05 -10.89 -13.08
C ASN A 110 -8.83 -12.17 -12.25
N ILE A 111 -7.61 -12.40 -11.77
CA ILE A 111 -7.30 -13.57 -10.93
C ILE A 111 -8.05 -13.45 -9.59
N THR A 112 -8.06 -12.27 -8.97
CA THR A 112 -8.72 -12.04 -7.68
C THR A 112 -10.22 -12.15 -7.79
N LYS A 113 -10.82 -11.56 -8.82
CA LYS A 113 -12.26 -11.66 -9.09
C LYS A 113 -12.67 -13.11 -9.31
N ARG A 114 -11.88 -13.91 -10.03
CA ARG A 114 -12.15 -15.35 -10.22
C ARG A 114 -12.04 -16.14 -8.92
N PHE A 115 -11.06 -15.82 -8.07
CA PHE A 115 -10.88 -16.47 -6.78
C PHE A 115 -12.05 -16.20 -5.83
N ILE A 116 -12.56 -14.97 -5.80
CA ILE A 116 -13.67 -14.57 -4.91
C ILE A 116 -15.04 -14.90 -5.53
N GLY A 117 -15.13 -15.01 -6.87
CA GLY A 117 -16.36 -14.93 -7.67
C GLY A 117 -17.48 -15.93 -7.39
N PHE A 118 -17.28 -16.93 -6.52
CA PHE A 118 -18.36 -17.80 -6.05
C PHE A 118 -19.13 -17.22 -4.86
N ASP A 119 -18.52 -16.34 -4.07
CA ASP A 119 -19.06 -15.84 -2.79
C ASP A 119 -19.33 -14.33 -2.78
N CYS A 120 -19.13 -13.63 -3.90
CA CYS A 120 -19.26 -12.18 -3.99
C CYS A 120 -20.53 -11.75 -4.73
N ASN A 121 -21.50 -11.19 -3.98
CA ASN A 121 -22.66 -10.50 -4.54
C ASN A 121 -22.43 -9.00 -4.78
N SER A 122 -21.20 -8.51 -4.59
CA SER A 122 -20.85 -7.09 -4.70
C SER A 122 -20.34 -6.72 -6.09
N GLU A 123 -20.57 -5.47 -6.51
CA GLU A 123 -20.06 -4.96 -7.79
C GLU A 123 -18.53 -4.86 -7.73
N TRP A 124 -17.85 -5.47 -8.71
CA TRP A 124 -16.39 -5.40 -8.82
C TRP A 124 -15.94 -4.04 -9.36
N ARG A 125 -15.18 -3.30 -8.57
CA ARG A 125 -14.56 -2.03 -8.93
C ARG A 125 -13.16 -2.29 -9.50
N PRO A 126 -12.91 -1.94 -10.78
CA PRO A 126 -11.61 -2.16 -11.39
C PRO A 126 -10.52 -1.29 -10.75
N LEU A 127 -9.31 -1.83 -10.66
CA LEU A 127 -8.10 -1.12 -10.20
C LEU A 127 -7.73 0.05 -11.12
N VAL A 128 -7.82 -0.19 -12.43
CA VAL A 128 -7.48 0.79 -13.47
C VAL A 128 -8.76 1.45 -13.98
N ASN A 129 -8.87 2.75 -13.74
CA ASN A 129 -9.98 3.55 -14.21
C ASN A 129 -9.67 4.15 -15.58
N ARG A 130 -10.46 3.74 -16.58
CA ARG A 130 -10.36 4.17 -17.99
C ARG A 130 -11.50 5.11 -18.43
N MET A 131 -12.21 5.69 -17.48
CA MET A 131 -13.34 6.60 -17.77
C MET A 131 -12.89 7.95 -18.32
N PHE A 132 -11.66 8.37 -18.04
CA PHE A 132 -11.11 9.61 -18.58
C PHE A 132 -10.48 9.34 -19.96
N TYR A 133 -10.87 10.12 -20.97
CA TYR A 133 -10.46 9.90 -22.36
C TYR A 133 -8.94 10.11 -22.60
N ASP A 134 -8.26 10.82 -21.70
CA ASP A 134 -6.87 11.25 -21.94
C ASP A 134 -5.81 10.25 -21.41
N SER A 135 -6.11 9.51 -20.34
CA SER A 135 -5.19 8.53 -19.75
C SER A 135 -5.87 7.61 -18.72
N PRO A 136 -5.47 6.34 -18.61
CA PRO A 136 -5.87 5.47 -17.51
C PRO A 136 -5.34 6.02 -16.18
N THR A 137 -6.12 5.86 -15.11
CA THR A 137 -5.77 6.36 -13.77
C THR A 137 -5.91 5.27 -12.71
N ILE A 138 -5.11 5.38 -11.64
CA ILE A 138 -5.19 4.48 -10.49
C ILE A 138 -5.24 5.30 -9.19
N ARG A 139 -5.92 4.76 -8.18
CA ARG A 139 -6.06 5.40 -6.87
C ARG A 139 -5.10 4.78 -5.86
N LEU A 140 -4.24 5.60 -5.28
CA LEU A 140 -3.31 5.20 -4.23
C LEU A 140 -3.89 5.60 -2.87
N ASN A 141 -3.83 4.69 -1.90
CA ASN A 141 -4.35 4.89 -0.55
C ASN A 141 -3.18 4.96 0.43
N LEU A 142 -3.23 5.89 1.38
CA LEU A 142 -2.27 5.96 2.47
C LEU A 142 -2.76 5.09 3.61
N ARG A 143 -1.84 4.34 4.22
CA ARG A 143 -2.17 3.47 5.35
C ARG A 143 -2.05 4.26 6.66
N THR A 144 -3.11 4.25 7.45
CA THR A 144 -3.12 4.78 8.83
C THR A 144 -2.86 3.67 9.82
N GLU A 145 -2.19 3.96 10.94
CA GLU A 145 -2.09 3.02 12.05
C GLU A 145 -3.47 2.71 12.66
N HIS A 146 -3.64 1.46 13.10
CA HIS A 146 -4.82 1.04 13.88
C HIS A 146 -4.46 1.12 15.36
N GLY A 147 -4.99 2.12 16.08
CA GLY A 147 -4.73 2.32 17.51
C GLY A 147 -4.81 3.78 17.94
N ASP A 148 -4.40 4.04 19.18
CA ASP A 148 -4.28 5.38 19.78
C ASP A 148 -3.07 6.17 19.26
N SER A 149 -2.14 5.50 18.58
CA SER A 149 -1.00 6.14 17.93
C SER A 149 -1.47 6.91 16.68
N ARG A 150 -1.26 8.23 16.71
CA ARG A 150 -1.60 9.16 15.63
C ARG A 150 -0.46 9.20 14.61
N GLY A 151 -0.38 8.20 13.73
CA GLY A 151 0.66 8.11 12.71
C GLY A 151 0.20 7.51 11.39
N TRP A 152 0.85 7.92 10.30
CA TRP A 152 0.78 7.23 9.01
C TRP A 152 1.76 6.07 9.02
N MET A 153 1.31 4.90 8.54
CA MET A 153 2.20 3.77 8.28
C MET A 153 2.86 3.89 6.90
N THR A 154 2.32 4.73 6.03
CA THR A 154 2.99 5.08 4.77
C THR A 154 4.17 6.00 5.06
N GLU A 155 5.38 5.58 4.70
CA GLU A 155 6.58 6.41 4.74
C GLU A 155 6.53 7.43 3.60
N ILE A 156 6.60 8.73 3.91
CA ILE A 156 6.56 9.79 2.90
C ILE A 156 7.88 10.55 2.93
N TYR A 157 8.56 10.55 1.80
CA TYR A 157 9.80 11.26 1.56
C TYR A 157 9.59 12.37 0.54
N GLN A 158 10.31 13.47 0.72
CA GLN A 158 10.41 14.55 -0.24
C GLN A 158 11.81 14.54 -0.85
N LYS A 159 11.88 14.59 -2.17
CA LYS A 159 13.13 14.75 -2.92
C LYS A 159 13.11 16.12 -3.58
N GLU A 160 13.95 17.03 -3.09
CA GLU A 160 14.16 18.33 -3.74
C GLU A 160 15.01 18.16 -4.99
N SER A 161 14.58 18.75 -6.10
CA SER A 161 15.43 18.90 -7.29
C SER A 161 16.61 19.81 -6.94
N SER A 162 17.84 19.29 -7.03
CA SER A 162 19.06 20.07 -6.76
C SER A 162 19.28 21.15 -7.82
N SER A 163 18.67 22.32 -7.63
CA SER A 163 19.06 23.51 -8.37
C SER A 163 20.43 23.95 -7.89
N SER A 164 21.44 23.83 -8.75
CA SER A 164 22.80 24.42 -8.70
C SER A 164 23.93 23.38 -8.56
N SER A 165 24.50 23.02 -9.71
CA SER A 165 25.93 22.72 -9.95
C SER A 165 26.78 22.31 -8.74
N SER A 166 26.47 21.17 -8.15
CA SER A 166 27.45 20.25 -7.56
C SER A 166 26.79 18.90 -7.46
N SER A 167 27.51 17.85 -7.86
CA SER A 167 27.07 16.46 -7.90
C SER A 167 26.85 15.91 -6.48
N SER A 168 25.79 16.36 -5.82
CA SER A 168 25.31 15.79 -4.56
C SER A 168 24.01 15.06 -4.85
N LEU A 169 24.05 13.74 -4.69
CA LEU A 169 22.90 12.84 -4.74
C LEU A 169 21.89 13.33 -3.67
N SER A 170 20.80 13.98 -4.07
CA SER A 170 19.80 14.51 -3.15
C SER A 170 19.09 13.34 -2.45
N THR A 171 19.45 13.08 -1.19
CA THR A 171 18.83 12.03 -0.36
C THR A 171 17.38 12.44 -0.05
N PRO A 172 16.38 11.58 -0.28
CA PRO A 172 14.99 11.87 0.08
C PRO A 172 14.88 12.13 1.60
N GLN A 173 14.31 13.27 1.98
CA GLN A 173 14.11 13.64 3.38
C GLN A 173 12.75 13.12 3.86
N LEU A 174 12.72 12.41 4.98
CA LEU A 174 11.47 11.92 5.57
C LEU A 174 10.64 13.10 6.05
N VAL A 175 9.42 13.24 5.53
CA VAL A 175 8.50 14.34 5.87
C VAL A 175 7.66 14.01 7.11
N SER A 176 7.55 12.73 7.47
CA SER A 176 6.64 12.26 8.52
C SER A 176 7.30 12.26 9.90
N ASN A 177 7.10 13.32 10.69
CA ASN A 177 7.35 13.28 12.13
C ASN A 177 6.11 13.79 12.90
N SER A 178 5.28 12.86 13.35
CA SER A 178 4.45 12.91 14.57
C SER A 178 3.11 13.65 14.65
N SER A 179 2.50 14.20 13.59
CA SER A 179 1.08 14.59 13.72
C SER A 179 0.26 14.46 12.44
N TYR A 180 -1.01 14.06 12.59
CA TYR A 180 -2.00 13.86 11.52
C TYR A 180 -2.49 15.23 11.00
N ASP A 181 -1.60 16.06 10.45
CA ASP A 181 -2.05 17.27 9.75
C ASP A 181 -2.27 16.96 8.26
N VAL A 182 -3.54 16.78 7.90
CA VAL A 182 -3.95 16.57 6.50
C VAL A 182 -3.60 17.79 5.64
N ALA A 183 -3.57 19.00 6.20
CA ALA A 183 -3.21 20.20 5.46
C ALA A 183 -1.71 20.21 5.07
N GLU A 184 -0.84 19.69 5.94
CA GLU A 184 0.58 19.49 5.62
C GLU A 184 0.78 18.39 4.58
N LEU A 185 -0.11 17.40 4.48
CA LEU A 185 -0.02 16.42 3.40
C LEU A 185 -0.64 16.94 2.10
N ASP A 186 -1.66 17.79 2.15
CA ASP A 186 -2.39 18.23 0.96
C ASP A 186 -1.47 18.96 -0.03
N TRP A 187 -0.57 19.81 0.47
CA TRP A 187 0.42 20.48 -0.38
C TRP A 187 1.43 19.51 -0.99
N LEU A 188 1.72 18.37 -0.34
CA LEU A 188 2.64 17.35 -0.85
C LEU A 188 2.07 16.53 -2.01
N PHE A 189 0.77 16.56 -2.27
CA PHE A 189 0.16 15.80 -3.35
C PHE A 189 -0.60 16.69 -4.31
N CYS A 190 0.00 17.82 -4.70
CA CYS A 190 -0.58 18.73 -5.67
C CYS A 190 -0.70 18.08 -7.06
N PRO A 191 -1.82 18.29 -7.78
CA PRO A 191 -1.95 17.90 -9.18
C PRO A 191 -0.81 18.44 -10.05
N GLY A 192 -0.26 17.58 -10.91
CA GLY A 192 0.89 17.89 -11.75
C GLY A 192 2.23 17.47 -11.16
N GLY A 193 2.31 17.23 -9.85
CA GLY A 193 3.50 16.67 -9.20
C GLY A 193 3.77 15.21 -9.61
N PHE A 194 4.95 14.71 -9.25
CA PHE A 194 5.36 13.34 -9.52
C PHE A 194 5.68 12.60 -8.24
N VAL A 195 5.42 11.29 -8.22
CA VAL A 195 5.68 10.44 -7.06
C VAL A 195 6.21 9.07 -7.48
N ASP A 196 7.21 8.55 -6.76
CA ASP A 196 7.55 7.13 -6.79
C ASP A 196 6.80 6.43 -5.65
N ALA A 197 6.28 5.23 -5.91
CA ALA A 197 5.42 4.53 -4.97
C ALA A 197 5.76 3.04 -4.87
N ASN A 198 5.95 2.56 -3.63
CA ASN A 198 5.92 1.15 -3.31
C ASN A 198 4.52 0.79 -2.82
N LEU A 199 3.84 -0.11 -3.54
CA LEU A 199 2.42 -0.39 -3.39
C LEU A 199 2.18 -1.85 -3.01
N CYS A 200 1.29 -2.05 -2.04
CA CYS A 200 0.67 -3.35 -1.76
C CYS A 200 -0.71 -3.42 -2.42
N LEU A 201 -1.10 -4.63 -2.83
CA LEU A 201 -2.44 -4.91 -3.34
C LEU A 201 -3.28 -5.55 -2.22
N GLU A 202 -4.32 -4.85 -1.77
CA GLU A 202 -5.19 -5.30 -0.70
C GLU A 202 -6.62 -5.54 -1.22
N PRO A 203 -7.03 -6.80 -1.41
CA PRO A 203 -8.41 -7.13 -1.77
C PRO A 203 -9.40 -6.68 -0.69
N TYR A 204 -10.57 -6.23 -1.11
CA TYR A 204 -11.67 -5.89 -0.22
C TYR A 204 -13.01 -6.36 -0.77
N ASN A 205 -13.93 -6.67 0.14
CA ASN A 205 -15.30 -7.05 -0.18
C ASN A 205 -16.23 -6.38 0.82
N TYR A 206 -16.72 -5.19 0.46
CA TYR A 206 -17.74 -4.48 1.22
C TYR A 206 -19.12 -4.75 0.64
N PRO A 207 -20.19 -4.58 1.42
CA PRO A 207 -21.55 -4.63 0.88
C PRO A 207 -21.69 -3.69 -0.31
N GLY A 208 -21.99 -4.25 -1.48
CA GLY A 208 -22.19 -3.51 -2.73
C GLY A 208 -20.92 -3.19 -3.53
N ASN A 209 -19.73 -3.21 -2.93
CA ASN A 209 -18.46 -2.92 -3.64
C ASN A 209 -17.34 -3.88 -3.23
N ALA A 210 -16.77 -4.57 -4.21
CA ALA A 210 -15.57 -5.38 -4.03
C ALA A 210 -14.49 -4.95 -5.01
N GLY A 211 -13.23 -5.28 -4.73
CA GLY A 211 -12.12 -4.97 -5.62
C GLY A 211 -10.78 -5.12 -4.91
N ILE A 212 -9.76 -4.47 -5.46
CA ILE A 212 -8.43 -4.39 -4.86
C ILE A 212 -8.11 -2.91 -4.60
N ARG A 213 -7.50 -2.61 -3.47
CA ARG A 213 -6.95 -1.29 -3.13
C ARG A 213 -5.44 -1.32 -3.29
N LEU A 214 -4.89 -0.28 -3.94
CA LEU A 214 -3.45 -0.02 -3.92
C LEU A 214 -3.13 0.81 -2.68
N VAL A 215 -2.36 0.22 -1.77
CA VAL A 215 -1.99 0.83 -0.50
C VAL A 215 -0.50 1.15 -0.54
N ALA A 216 -0.15 2.43 -0.38
CA ALA A 216 1.22 2.87 -0.40
C ALA A 216 1.92 2.51 0.92
N LYS A 217 3.07 1.85 0.79
CA LYS A 217 4.01 1.61 1.89
C LYS A 217 5.03 2.73 1.99
N LYS A 218 5.53 3.18 0.84
CA LYS A 218 6.53 4.24 0.72
C LYS A 218 6.18 5.11 -0.47
N LEU A 219 6.28 6.42 -0.28
CA LEU A 219 6.07 7.44 -1.31
C LEU A 219 7.28 8.37 -1.33
N ILE A 220 7.78 8.67 -2.52
CA ILE A 220 8.84 9.67 -2.73
C ILE A 220 8.28 10.73 -3.66
N VAL A 221 7.98 11.91 -3.12
CA VAL A 221 7.43 13.03 -3.88
C VAL A 221 8.56 13.86 -4.47
N HIS A 222 8.44 14.17 -5.77
CA HIS A 222 9.41 14.97 -6.52
C HIS A 222 8.85 16.37 -6.77
N TYR A 223 9.65 17.38 -6.41
CA TYR A 223 9.38 18.80 -6.63
C TYR A 223 10.52 19.46 -7.39
#